data_AF-A0A847NDG9-F1
#
_entry.id   AF-A0A847NDG9-F1
#
_cell.length_a   1.000
_cell.length_b   1.000
_cell.length_c   1.000
_cell.angle_alpha   90.00
_cell.angle_beta   90.00
_cell.angle_gamma   90.00
#
_symmetry.space_group_name_H-M   'P 1'
#
loop_
_entity.id
_entity.type
_entity.pdbx_description
1 polymer ?
#
loop_
_entity_poly.entity_id
_entity_poly.type
_entity_poly.pdbx_seq_one_letter_code
_entity_poly.pdbx_strand_id
1 'polypeptide(L)'
;TQLIKKKGSLAVSVLSLNCPLDVIDRFGMRKGRECEKFDGIEYKIDVNGNPYLEKNMLAYISLNVSSIIDLDTHYLFICDVVDGERLEKGQPMTYADYRALKSGKTIDRSADKPTKKSYICTVCHYVYDGDIPFEQLPDDYVCPVCGQPKSVFEEIEE
;
A
#
# COMPACT_ATOMS: atom_id res chain seq x y z
N THR A 1 9.53 -11.51 14.45
CA THR A 1 8.68 -12.72 14.51
C THR A 1 8.41 -13.19 15.94
N GLN A 2 9.40 -13.38 16.81
CA GLN A 2 9.16 -13.85 18.20
C GLN A 2 8.21 -12.95 19.01
N LEU A 3 8.35 -11.61 18.90
CA LEU A 3 7.44 -10.68 19.58
C LEU A 3 6.00 -10.78 19.05
N ILE A 4 5.82 -10.93 17.74
CA ILE A 4 4.51 -11.11 17.10
C ILE A 4 3.89 -12.43 17.57
N LYS A 5 4.66 -13.54 17.58
CA LYS A 5 4.22 -14.85 18.10
C LYS A 5 3.79 -14.77 19.57
N LYS A 6 4.53 -14.03 20.41
CA LYS A 6 4.24 -13.89 21.84
C LYS A 6 3.03 -12.99 22.10
N LYS A 7 2.91 -11.89 21.36
CA LYS A 7 1.86 -10.89 21.57
C LYS A 7 0.54 -11.27 20.91
N GLY A 8 0.59 -11.94 19.76
CA GLY A 8 -0.60 -12.32 18.98
C GLY A 8 -1.21 -11.17 18.17
N SER A 9 -0.52 -10.02 18.08
CA SER A 9 -0.96 -8.86 17.31
C SER A 9 0.22 -8.17 16.63
N LEU A 10 -0.05 -7.40 15.59
CA LEU A 10 0.92 -6.50 14.97
C LEU A 10 0.23 -5.28 14.36
N ALA A 11 1.02 -4.24 14.09
CA ALA A 11 0.62 -3.11 13.27
C ALA A 11 1.43 -3.10 11.97
N VAL A 12 0.79 -2.76 10.86
CA VAL A 12 1.41 -2.53 9.55
C VAL A 12 1.26 -1.06 9.21
N SER A 13 2.37 -0.40 8.87
CA SER A 13 2.35 1.00 8.42
C SER A 13 2.70 1.10 6.94
N VAL A 14 1.92 1.88 6.20
CA VAL A 14 2.13 2.14 4.77
C VAL A 14 3.02 3.37 4.61
N LEU A 15 4.24 3.19 4.12
CA LEU A 15 5.21 4.27 3.93
C LEU A 15 4.80 5.22 2.81
N SER A 16 4.88 6.52 3.06
CA SER A 16 4.81 7.54 2.01
C SER A 16 6.05 7.47 1.11
N LEU A 17 5.92 7.79 -0.18
CA LEU A 17 7.05 7.94 -1.10
C LEU A 17 8.05 9.03 -0.64
N ASN A 18 7.57 9.97 0.18
CA ASN A 18 8.37 11.02 0.80
C ASN A 18 9.05 10.57 2.09
N CYS A 19 8.89 9.30 2.51
CA CYS A 19 9.50 8.80 3.72
C CYS A 19 11.04 8.86 3.64
N PRO A 20 11.69 9.54 4.60
CA PRO A 20 13.15 9.60 4.67
C PRO A 20 13.81 8.22 4.78
N LEU A 21 14.93 8.02 4.08
CA LEU A 21 15.65 6.74 4.07
C LEU A 21 16.22 6.38 5.46
N ASP A 22 16.50 7.36 6.31
CA ASP A 22 16.99 7.13 7.68
C ASP A 22 15.95 6.43 8.56
N VAL A 23 14.66 6.69 8.35
CA VAL A 23 13.56 5.94 8.99
C VAL A 23 13.62 4.48 8.56
N ILE A 24 13.75 4.23 7.25
CA ILE A 24 13.84 2.86 6.71
C ILE A 24 15.08 2.15 7.24
N ASP A 25 16.23 2.81 7.29
CA ASP A 25 17.47 2.23 7.83
C ASP A 25 17.35 1.92 9.32
N ARG A 26 16.71 2.81 10.10
CA ARG A 26 16.51 2.61 11.54
C ARG A 26 15.66 1.38 11.84
N PHE A 27 14.56 1.19 11.11
CA PHE A 27 13.64 0.07 11.34
C PHE A 27 14.02 -1.21 10.58
N GLY A 28 14.71 -1.09 9.44
CA GLY A 28 15.06 -2.20 8.55
C GLY A 28 16.46 -2.77 8.77
N MET A 29 17.45 -1.98 9.19
CA MET A 29 18.86 -2.40 9.28
C MET A 29 19.36 -2.60 10.72
N ARG A 30 18.49 -2.36 11.73
CA ARG A 30 18.81 -2.59 13.15
C ARG A 30 17.94 -3.69 13.74
N LYS A 31 18.39 -4.30 14.84
CA LYS A 31 17.61 -5.30 15.59
C LYS A 31 17.00 -4.67 16.83
N GLY A 32 15.69 -4.82 17.02
CA GLY A 32 14.98 -4.27 18.19
C GLY A 32 15.35 -4.93 19.53
N ARG A 33 16.21 -5.95 19.55
CA ARG A 33 16.77 -6.51 20.79
C ARG A 33 18.03 -5.79 21.27
N GLU A 34 18.71 -5.13 20.34
CA GLU A 34 20.03 -4.51 20.55
C GLU A 34 19.91 -2.99 20.64
N CYS A 35 18.84 -2.40 20.11
CA CYS A 35 18.58 -0.97 20.20
C CYS A 35 17.09 -0.65 20.33
N GLU A 36 16.78 0.40 21.09
CA GLU A 36 15.45 1.00 21.15
C GLU A 36 15.19 1.83 19.89
N LYS A 37 14.48 1.22 18.93
CA LYS A 37 14.24 1.83 17.60
C LYS A 37 13.35 3.06 17.67
N PHE A 38 12.45 3.11 18.64
CA PHE A 38 11.49 4.20 18.84
C PHE A 38 12.05 5.34 19.70
N ASP A 39 13.27 5.20 20.23
CA ASP A 39 13.89 6.24 21.05
C ASP A 39 14.06 7.55 20.26
N GLY A 40 13.57 8.65 20.83
CA GLY A 40 13.57 9.97 20.19
C GLY A 40 12.69 10.08 18.94
N ILE A 41 11.74 9.17 18.71
CA ILE A 41 10.73 9.27 17.65
C ILE A 41 9.33 9.31 18.25
N GLU A 42 8.50 10.21 17.75
CA GLU A 42 7.08 10.25 18.08
C GLU A 42 6.33 9.09 17.42
N TYR A 43 5.58 8.34 18.22
CA TYR A 43 4.76 7.22 17.77
C TYR A 43 3.43 7.23 18.51
N LYS A 44 2.43 6.60 17.90
CA LYS A 44 1.13 6.33 18.52
C LYS A 44 0.95 4.84 18.76
N ILE A 45 -0.10 4.52 19.51
CA ILE A 45 -0.43 3.17 19.92
C ILE A 45 -1.78 2.79 19.30
N ASP A 46 -1.85 1.65 18.63
CA ASP A 46 -3.09 1.12 18.08
C ASP A 46 -4.00 0.51 19.18
N VAL A 47 -5.19 0.06 18.79
CA VAL A 47 -6.17 -0.61 19.69
C VAL A 47 -5.61 -1.85 20.41
N ASN A 48 -4.55 -2.45 19.89
CA ASN A 48 -3.88 -3.64 20.42
C ASN A 48 -2.58 -3.31 21.20
N GLY A 49 -2.31 -2.03 21.47
CA GLY A 49 -1.10 -1.62 22.18
C GLY A 49 0.18 -1.71 21.34
N ASN A 50 0.10 -1.80 20.00
CA ASN A 50 1.26 -1.83 19.11
C ASN A 50 1.67 -0.42 18.71
N PRO A 51 2.98 -0.11 18.70
CA PRO A 51 3.45 1.18 18.24
C PRO A 51 3.39 1.28 16.71
N TYR A 52 2.93 2.43 16.22
CA TYR A 52 2.99 2.83 14.82
C TYR A 52 3.43 4.29 14.68
N LEU A 53 4.05 4.62 13.56
CA LEU A 53 4.44 6.00 13.25
C LEU A 53 3.32 6.68 12.48
N GLU A 54 3.03 7.93 12.79
CA GLU A 54 2.15 8.74 11.93
C GLU A 54 2.94 9.49 10.87
N LYS A 55 4.04 10.10 11.29
CA LYS A 55 4.89 10.89 10.41
C LYS A 55 5.47 10.01 9.29
N ASN A 56 5.33 10.47 8.05
CA ASN A 56 5.77 9.81 6.83
C ASN A 56 5.05 8.48 6.52
N MET A 57 3.91 8.23 7.16
CA MET A 57 3.03 7.09 6.86
C MET A 57 1.72 7.59 6.25
N LEU A 58 1.20 6.86 5.29
CA LEU A 58 -0.09 7.17 4.66
C LEU A 58 -1.26 6.51 5.38
N ALA A 59 -1.01 5.35 5.98
CA ALA A 59 -2.00 4.58 6.70
C ALA A 59 -1.33 3.65 7.71
N TYR A 60 -2.11 3.19 8.68
CA TYR A 60 -1.77 2.03 9.49
C TYR A 60 -2.93 1.03 9.50
N ILE A 61 -2.59 -0.22 9.78
CA ILE A 61 -3.53 -1.32 9.92
C ILE A 61 -3.17 -2.09 11.20
N SER A 62 -4.12 -2.21 12.12
CA SER A 62 -3.99 -3.03 13.32
C SER A 62 -4.54 -4.43 13.06
N LEU A 63 -3.78 -5.44 13.47
CA LEU A 63 -4.02 -6.82 13.11
C LEU A 63 -3.94 -7.73 14.33
N ASN A 64 -4.87 -8.67 14.43
CA ASN A 64 -4.81 -9.82 15.33
C ASN A 64 -4.37 -11.06 14.54
N VAL A 65 -3.38 -11.79 15.05
CA VAL A 65 -2.88 -13.00 14.39
C VAL A 65 -3.87 -14.14 14.60
N SER A 66 -4.47 -14.62 13.51
CA SER A 66 -5.41 -15.74 13.52
C SER A 66 -4.73 -17.07 13.23
N SER A 67 -3.68 -17.08 12.39
CA SER A 67 -2.89 -18.28 12.10
C SER A 67 -1.43 -17.96 11.78
N ILE A 68 -0.56 -18.94 11.99
CA ILE A 68 0.88 -18.83 11.77
C ILE A 68 1.35 -20.08 11.00
N ILE A 69 1.91 -19.86 9.82
CA ILE A 69 2.48 -20.91 8.98
C ILE A 69 4.00 -20.78 9.01
N ASP A 70 4.69 -21.88 9.37
CA ASP A 70 6.15 -21.97 9.35
C ASP A 70 6.65 -22.30 7.94
N LEU A 71 7.50 -21.44 7.38
CA LEU A 71 8.13 -21.59 6.07
C LEU A 71 9.66 -21.71 6.21
N ASP A 72 10.12 -22.28 7.33
CA ASP A 72 11.52 -22.50 7.72
C ASP A 72 12.30 -21.20 7.99
N THR A 73 12.61 -20.45 6.92
CA THR A 73 13.34 -19.18 7.04
C THR A 73 12.44 -18.01 7.44
N HIS A 74 11.14 -18.12 7.18
CA HIS A 74 10.15 -17.08 7.41
C HIS A 74 8.88 -17.65 8.03
N TYR A 75 8.06 -16.75 8.58
CA TYR A 75 6.72 -17.07 9.04
C TYR A 75 5.71 -16.27 8.23
N LEU A 76 4.67 -16.94 7.74
CA LEU A 76 3.49 -16.28 7.21
C LEU A 76 2.47 -16.15 8.33
N PHE A 77 2.14 -14.91 8.69
CA PHE A 77 1.10 -14.59 9.67
C PHE A 77 -0.19 -14.25 8.92
N ILE A 78 -1.22 -15.05 9.13
CA ILE A 78 -2.58 -14.74 8.67
C ILE A 78 -3.25 -13.99 9.80
N CYS A 79 -3.85 -12.85 9.49
CA CYS A 79 -4.34 -11.92 10.50
C CYS A 79 -5.72 -11.37 10.14
N ASP A 80 -6.52 -11.14 11.18
CA ASP A 80 -7.78 -10.42 11.09
C ASP A 80 -7.53 -8.93 11.30
N VAL A 81 -8.13 -8.10 10.44
CA VAL A 81 -8.06 -6.64 10.56
C VAL A 81 -9.03 -6.19 11.65
N VAL A 82 -8.51 -5.47 12.64
CA VAL A 82 -9.34 -4.95 13.75
C VAL A 82 -9.54 -3.45 13.69
N ASP A 83 -8.59 -2.73 13.10
CA ASP A 83 -8.64 -1.28 12.93
C ASP A 83 -7.71 -0.86 11.80
N GLY A 84 -7.94 0.32 11.25
CA GLY A 84 -7.06 0.91 10.26
C GLY A 84 -7.53 2.29 9.86
N GLU A 85 -6.58 3.19 9.69
CA GLU A 85 -6.86 4.58 9.38
C GLU A 85 -5.93 5.08 8.29
N ARG A 86 -6.49 5.92 7.42
CA ARG A 86 -5.71 6.73 6.48
C ARG A 86 -5.28 8.01 7.19
N LEU A 87 -3.97 8.15 7.37
CA LEU A 87 -3.36 9.27 8.08
C LEU A 87 -3.12 10.48 7.17
N GLU A 88 -2.63 10.22 5.96
CA GLU A 88 -2.28 11.26 4.99
C GLU A 88 -2.71 10.87 3.57
N LYS A 89 -2.86 11.87 2.70
CA LYS A 89 -2.99 11.67 1.25
C LYS A 89 -1.60 11.73 0.62
N GLY A 90 -1.32 10.80 -0.30
CA GLY A 90 -0.04 10.77 -1.02
C GLY A 90 0.19 9.42 -1.69
N GLN A 91 1.30 9.31 -2.39
CA GLN A 91 1.70 8.10 -3.09
C GLN A 91 2.42 7.14 -2.13
N PRO A 92 2.02 5.85 -2.05
CA PRO A 92 2.75 4.86 -1.28
C PRO A 92 4.10 4.56 -1.92
N MET A 93 5.14 4.37 -1.09
CA MET A 93 6.43 3.92 -1.56
C MET A 93 6.35 2.45 -1.97
N THR A 94 6.63 2.14 -3.23
CA THR A 94 6.80 0.75 -3.67
C THR A 94 8.21 0.25 -3.36
N TYR A 95 8.39 -1.07 -3.37
CA TYR A 95 9.73 -1.64 -3.24
C TYR A 95 10.66 -1.26 -4.40
N ALA A 96 10.12 -1.06 -5.61
CA ALA A 96 10.87 -0.56 -6.75
C ALA A 96 11.37 0.86 -6.51
N ASP A 97 10.52 1.72 -5.94
CA ASP A 97 10.88 3.09 -5.58
C ASP A 97 12.00 3.10 -4.53
N TYR A 98 11.86 2.32 -3.46
CA TYR A 98 12.91 2.21 -2.44
C TYR A 98 14.26 1.80 -3.05
N ARG A 99 14.28 0.80 -3.95
CA ARG A 99 15.51 0.36 -4.61
C ARG A 99 16.13 1.45 -5.48
N ALA A 100 15.31 2.20 -6.22
CA ALA A 100 15.78 3.32 -7.02
C ALA A 100 16.38 4.44 -6.13
N LEU A 101 15.68 4.86 -5.06
CA LEU A 101 16.18 5.85 -4.11
C LEU A 101 17.48 5.42 -3.45
N LYS A 102 17.57 4.16 -2.98
CA LYS A 102 18.78 3.62 -2.37
C LYS A 102 19.98 3.59 -3.33
N SER A 103 19.73 3.44 -4.63
CA SER A 103 20.76 3.49 -5.68
C SER A 103 21.13 4.91 -6.12
N GLY A 104 20.55 5.95 -5.51
CA GLY A 104 20.80 7.35 -5.86
C GLY A 104 20.04 7.83 -7.10
N LYS A 105 19.09 7.04 -7.61
CA LYS A 105 18.23 7.48 -8.72
C LYS A 105 17.15 8.43 -8.23
N THR A 106 16.83 9.41 -9.06
CA THR A 106 15.71 10.31 -8.83
C THR A 106 14.40 9.60 -9.12
N ILE A 107 13.41 9.83 -8.26
CA ILE A 107 12.03 9.40 -8.45
C ILE A 107 11.17 10.64 -8.42
N ASP A 108 10.19 10.68 -9.30
CA ASP A 108 9.20 11.73 -9.26
C ASP A 108 8.32 11.54 -8.02
N ARG A 109 8.57 12.39 -7.01
CA ARG A 109 7.80 12.43 -5.75
C ARG A 109 6.52 13.25 -5.88
N SER A 110 6.29 13.84 -7.05
CA SER A 110 5.23 14.80 -7.35
C SER A 110 4.04 14.15 -8.06
N ALA A 111 4.06 12.84 -8.26
CA ALA A 111 2.96 12.14 -8.87
C ALA A 111 1.81 11.98 -7.87
N ASP A 112 1.02 13.04 -7.73
CA ASP A 112 -0.40 12.84 -8.02
C ASP A 112 -0.44 12.20 -9.40
N LYS A 113 -0.45 10.87 -9.46
CA LYS A 113 -0.86 10.20 -10.68
C LYS A 113 -2.22 10.83 -11.00
N PRO A 114 -2.40 11.45 -12.19
CA PRO A 114 -3.75 11.85 -12.57
C PRO A 114 -4.58 10.59 -12.42
N THR A 115 -5.63 10.69 -11.61
CA THR A 115 -6.67 9.67 -11.46
C THR A 115 -7.04 9.23 -12.87
N LYS A 116 -6.47 8.11 -13.31
CA LYS A 116 -6.78 7.55 -14.62
C LYS A 116 -8.19 7.03 -14.42
N LYS A 117 -9.17 7.84 -14.81
CA LYS A 117 -10.57 7.46 -14.89
C LYS A 117 -10.61 6.12 -15.60
N SER A 118 -10.88 5.07 -14.85
CA SER A 118 -10.89 3.71 -15.35
C SER A 118 -12.35 3.38 -15.67
N TYR A 119 -12.57 2.76 -16.82
CA TYR A 119 -13.92 2.47 -17.30
C TYR A 119 -14.10 0.96 -17.36
N ILE A 120 -15.18 0.46 -16.78
CA ILE A 120 -15.49 -0.97 -16.73
C ILE A 120 -16.77 -1.26 -17.51
N CYS A 121 -16.74 -2.28 -18.36
CA CYS A 121 -17.94 -2.77 -19.01
C CYS A 121 -18.83 -3.47 -17.98
N THR A 122 -20.08 -3.01 -17.81
CA THR A 122 -21.03 -3.62 -16.86
C THR A 122 -21.50 -5.03 -17.25
N VAL A 123 -21.30 -5.43 -18.52
CA VAL A 123 -21.76 -6.73 -19.04
C VAL A 123 -20.73 -7.84 -18.85
N CYS A 124 -19.45 -7.55 -19.08
CA CYS A 124 -18.37 -8.56 -19.02
C CYS A 124 -17.25 -8.21 -18.04
N HIS A 125 -17.36 -7.10 -17.32
CA HIS A 125 -16.37 -6.59 -16.38
C HIS A 125 -14.97 -6.33 -16.97
N TYR A 126 -14.90 -6.15 -18.29
CA TYR A 126 -13.66 -5.74 -18.93
C TYR A 126 -13.32 -4.30 -18.53
N VAL A 127 -12.12 -4.12 -17.97
CA VAL A 127 -11.55 -2.81 -17.65
C VAL A 127 -10.82 -2.29 -18.89
N TYR A 128 -11.21 -1.10 -19.34
CA TYR A 128 -10.60 -0.46 -20.50
C TYR A 128 -9.11 -0.17 -20.25
N ASP A 129 -8.24 -0.78 -21.05
CA ASP A 129 -6.78 -0.68 -20.96
C ASP A 129 -6.13 -0.02 -22.18
N GLY A 130 -6.91 0.70 -22.99
CA GLY A 130 -6.41 1.34 -24.21
C GLY A 130 -5.57 2.60 -23.98
N ASP A 131 -4.73 2.93 -24.97
CA ASP A 131 -3.83 4.09 -24.95
C ASP A 131 -4.55 5.44 -25.12
N ILE A 132 -5.79 5.42 -25.63
CA ILE A 132 -6.61 6.60 -25.90
C ILE A 132 -7.54 6.83 -24.71
N PRO A 133 -7.70 8.06 -24.19
CA PRO A 133 -8.70 8.33 -23.14
C PRO A 133 -10.09 7.85 -23.56
N PHE A 134 -10.80 7.15 -22.68
CA PHE A 134 -12.12 6.58 -23.00
C PHE A 134 -13.12 7.64 -23.51
N GLU A 135 -13.04 8.87 -23.00
CA GLU A 135 -13.84 10.01 -23.44
C GLU A 135 -13.63 10.34 -24.93
N GLN A 136 -12.42 10.13 -25.46
CA GLN A 136 -12.03 10.40 -26.86
C GLN A 136 -12.26 9.22 -27.80
N LEU A 137 -12.74 8.08 -27.29
CA LEU A 137 -13.08 6.95 -28.15
C LEU A 137 -14.21 7.31 -29.10
N PRO A 138 -14.15 6.89 -30.38
CA PRO A 138 -15.26 7.00 -31.31
C PRO A 138 -16.54 6.37 -30.74
N ASP A 139 -17.70 6.89 -31.13
CA ASP A 139 -19.01 6.35 -30.72
C ASP A 139 -19.23 4.90 -31.21
N ASP A 140 -18.47 4.47 -32.21
CA ASP A 140 -18.46 3.11 -32.76
C ASP A 140 -17.55 2.14 -31.98
N TYR A 141 -17.00 2.57 -30.84
CA TYR A 141 -16.22 1.68 -30.00
C TYR A 141 -17.09 0.58 -29.39
N VAL A 142 -16.69 -0.66 -29.61
CA VAL A 142 -17.29 -1.86 -29.04
C VAL A 142 -16.33 -2.53 -28.07
N CYS A 143 -16.88 -3.10 -26.99
CA CYS A 143 -16.10 -3.87 -26.04
C CYS A 143 -15.44 -5.07 -26.76
N PRO A 144 -14.11 -5.28 -26.64
CA PRO A 144 -13.41 -6.37 -27.32
C PRO A 144 -13.80 -7.75 -26.80
N VAL A 145 -14.40 -7.83 -25.61
CA VAL A 145 -14.79 -9.10 -24.97
C VAL A 145 -16.23 -9.49 -25.30
N CYS A 146 -17.17 -8.54 -25.25
CA CYS A 146 -18.61 -8.85 -25.39
C CYS A 146 -19.30 -8.18 -26.59
N GLY A 147 -18.61 -7.30 -27.33
CA GLY A 147 -19.16 -6.62 -28.50
C GLY A 147 -20.24 -5.58 -28.20
N GLN A 148 -20.52 -5.28 -26.92
CA GLN A 148 -21.47 -4.24 -26.54
C GLN A 148 -20.90 -2.83 -26.80
N PRO A 149 -21.74 -1.84 -27.10
CA PRO A 149 -21.31 -0.49 -27.45
C PRO A 149 -20.70 0.24 -26.24
N LYS A 150 -19.93 1.29 -26.50
CA LYS A 150 -19.30 2.18 -25.50
C LYS A 150 -20.25 2.64 -24.37
N SER A 151 -21.55 2.75 -24.65
CA SER A 151 -22.57 3.21 -23.69
C SER A 151 -22.74 2.32 -22.45
N VAL A 152 -22.28 1.06 -22.46
CA VAL A 152 -22.42 0.14 -21.31
C VAL A 152 -21.23 0.21 -20.33
N PHE A 153 -20.24 1.05 -20.60
CA PHE A 153 -19.11 1.25 -19.70
C PHE A 153 -19.45 2.29 -18.63
N GLU A 154 -19.11 1.98 -17.38
CA GLU A 154 -19.24 2.87 -16.24
C GLU A 154 -17.85 3.28 -15.73
N GLU A 155 -17.75 4.51 -15.23
CA GLU A 155 -16.53 5.03 -14.60
C GLU A 155 -16.40 4.46 -13.19
N ILE A 156 -15.22 3.90 -12.89
CA ILE A 156 -14.83 3.50 -11.54
C ILE A 156 -13.83 4.52 -10.99
N GLU A 157 -14.20 5.15 -9.88
CA GLU A 157 -13.31 5.99 -9.09
C GLU A 157 -12.46 5.08 -8.17
N GLU A 158 -11.13 5.21 -8.21
CA GLU A 158 -10.19 4.63 -7.21
C GLU A 158 -9.94 5.57 -6.02
#